data_AF-A0A6V8E9C0-F1
#
_entry.id   AF-A0A6V8E9C0-F1
#
_cell.length_a   1.000
_cell.length_b   1.000
_cell.length_c   1.000
_cell.angle_alpha   90.00
_cell.angle_beta   90.00
_cell.angle_gamma   90.00
#
_symmetry.space_group_name_H-M   'P 1'
#
loop_
_entity.id
_entity.type
_entity.pdbx_description
1 polymer ?
#
loop_
_entity_poly.entity_id
_entity_poly.type
_entity_poly.pdbx_seq_one_letter_code
_entity_poly.pdbx_strand_id
1 'polypeptide(L)'
;MMGLLSGLFIIIALEPLNLMQLDGGSFLPDETVNLYCLTVITLVALTLYLRRAAMVEKLLPPAIAAVGLLSVMAITAQIKDSALVLLATLLMFIGSGAYLAIQGEFRSEMRSVARKEDRLLRIEEKQARLQKFVDAQVTGKSVAATIGNQQNNKSRLKMIDIEMLDLVEKQRKRAKRTGTGGEYDLELGDIHHRPVIVIAFLTTTILASIYLSFTTSLSYLILAFCVVISILFIALARIRANDIGLRLPDVAGIELPIAISMLGLVLVHLAGRVSDSVVGLDDAKHLAVLTGGLCILASVGLVGRNDLGLRIPNAVEGVVYLLVIDRVIALIIGGEVPVMYRVDPFSGSIIDWTLPLIFVEIVLLSSVIAYDWVEKQRLVRGLEDHRGAIGRAAWVVLAGVTSIGFAGLLAIVLVFRRGWNWTQPAVVLTSWLMLPVALSGVMYWCMEPIGLSSLGLHIFATTAGIVSIGFVIWSVASDSGVWLASGLWAVHILLLPAGFGWENLAVVAVLLIVCSATSWVSGILVMRKSWRVFGALDMILAWVVAMIMLSIGTGIEAMLAILIASSVLLGIVTYLNQTYEKRIING
;
A
#
# COMPACT_ATOMS: atom_id res chain seq x y z
N MET A 1 -10.52 -25.16 33.28
CA MET A 1 -11.60 -24.19 33.54
C MET A 1 -12.08 -23.52 32.25
N MET A 2 -11.25 -22.73 31.56
CA MET A 2 -11.66 -22.08 30.28
C MET A 2 -12.17 -23.07 29.24
N GLY A 3 -11.44 -24.15 28.97
CA GLY A 3 -11.88 -25.19 28.01
C GLY A 3 -13.16 -25.93 28.42
N LEU A 4 -13.45 -26.04 29.73
CA LEU A 4 -14.71 -26.64 30.20
C LEU A 4 -15.89 -25.72 29.93
N LEU A 5 -15.75 -24.42 30.21
CA LEU A 5 -16.77 -23.42 29.89
C LEU A 5 -16.99 -23.32 28.37
N SER A 6 -15.92 -23.39 27.56
CA SER A 6 -16.03 -23.47 26.10
C SER A 6 -16.83 -24.70 25.68
N GLY A 7 -16.57 -25.87 26.27
CA GLY A 7 -17.33 -27.09 26.02
C GLY A 7 -18.83 -26.93 26.32
N LEU A 8 -19.18 -26.27 27.43
CA LEU A 8 -20.59 -26.00 27.77
C LEU A 8 -21.29 -25.10 26.75
N PHE A 9 -20.63 -24.05 26.27
CA PHE A 9 -21.18 -23.19 25.22
C PHE A 9 -21.34 -23.94 23.88
N ILE A 10 -20.40 -24.82 23.53
CA ILE A 10 -20.49 -25.68 22.35
C ILE A 10 -21.71 -26.60 22.45
N ILE A 11 -21.95 -27.21 23.62
CA ILE A 11 -23.11 -28.08 23.83
C ILE A 11 -24.42 -27.32 23.62
N ILE A 12 -24.53 -26.11 24.18
CA ILE A 12 -25.73 -25.26 23.98
C ILE A 12 -25.88 -24.86 22.51
N ALA A 13 -24.79 -24.54 21.83
CA ALA A 13 -24.80 -24.17 20.42
C ALA A 13 -25.22 -25.33 19.49
N LEU A 14 -24.92 -26.57 19.86
CA LEU A 14 -25.17 -27.73 19.00
C LEU A 14 -26.63 -28.21 18.97
N GLU A 15 -27.52 -27.68 19.83
CA GLU A 15 -28.94 -28.10 19.95
C GLU A 15 -29.12 -29.61 19.75
N PRO A 16 -28.59 -30.46 20.65
CA PRO A 16 -28.73 -31.90 20.49
C PRO A 16 -30.22 -32.25 20.36
N LEU A 17 -30.57 -32.97 19.29
CA LEU A 17 -31.93 -33.44 18.98
C LEU A 17 -32.49 -34.26 20.16
N ASN A 18 -33.15 -33.59 21.09
CA ASN A 18 -33.84 -34.22 22.20
C ASN A 18 -35.18 -34.76 21.68
N LEU A 19 -35.14 -35.99 21.15
CA LEU A 19 -36.31 -36.70 20.63
C LEU A 19 -37.32 -37.13 21.73
N MET A 20 -36.96 -36.96 23.01
CA MET A 20 -37.84 -37.19 24.17
C MET A 20 -37.60 -36.13 25.24
N GLN A 21 -38.67 -35.51 25.74
CA GLN A 21 -38.63 -34.72 26.96
C GLN A 21 -38.51 -35.67 28.16
N LEU A 22 -37.52 -35.43 29.03
CA LEU A 22 -37.36 -36.15 30.29
C LEU A 22 -38.48 -35.75 31.25
N ASP A 23 -39.06 -36.73 31.96
CA ASP A 23 -40.07 -36.47 32.99
C ASP A 23 -39.47 -35.60 34.11
N GLY A 24 -40.19 -34.54 34.51
CA GLY A 24 -39.70 -33.50 35.41
C GLY A 24 -38.85 -32.39 34.76
N GLY A 25 -38.67 -32.38 33.43
CA GLY A 25 -37.91 -31.34 32.71
C GLY A 25 -38.47 -29.91 32.87
N SER A 26 -39.75 -29.77 33.22
CA SER A 26 -40.38 -28.47 33.50
C SER A 26 -39.92 -27.80 34.80
N PHE A 27 -39.22 -28.52 35.68
CA PHE A 27 -38.60 -27.96 36.89
C PHE A 27 -37.19 -27.43 36.66
N LEU A 28 -36.58 -27.72 35.50
CA LEU A 28 -35.26 -27.20 35.14
C LEU A 28 -35.39 -25.79 34.55
N PRO A 29 -34.34 -24.95 34.68
CA PRO A 29 -34.38 -23.60 34.11
C PRO A 29 -34.54 -23.67 32.59
N ASP A 30 -35.31 -22.72 32.06
CA ASP A 30 -35.48 -22.54 30.63
C ASP A 30 -34.14 -22.31 29.92
N GLU A 31 -34.09 -22.63 28.63
CA GLU A 31 -32.88 -22.55 27.81
C GLU A 31 -32.25 -21.16 27.81
N THR A 32 -33.09 -20.11 27.75
CA THR A 32 -32.66 -18.72 27.83
C THR A 32 -32.00 -18.39 29.18
N VAL A 33 -32.59 -18.88 30.28
CA VAL A 33 -32.07 -18.69 31.64
C VAL A 33 -30.76 -19.46 31.82
N ASN A 34 -30.65 -20.67 31.28
CA ASN A 34 -29.40 -21.44 31.30
C ASN A 34 -28.27 -20.72 30.56
N LEU A 35 -28.55 -20.14 29.39
CA LEU A 35 -27.57 -19.35 28.65
C LEU A 35 -27.14 -18.11 29.44
N TYR A 36 -28.08 -17.38 30.07
CA TYR A 36 -27.74 -16.24 30.92
C TYR A 36 -26.96 -16.62 32.18
N CYS A 37 -27.32 -17.70 32.86
CA CYS A 37 -26.57 -18.21 34.00
C CYS A 37 -25.14 -18.61 33.59
N LEU A 38 -24.99 -19.34 32.48
CA LEU A 38 -23.68 -19.75 31.98
C LEU A 38 -22.82 -18.54 31.64
N THR A 39 -23.40 -17.51 31.02
CA THR A 39 -22.66 -16.29 30.65
C THR A 39 -22.20 -15.50 31.87
N VAL A 40 -23.03 -15.37 32.91
CA VAL A 40 -22.62 -14.75 34.20
C VAL A 40 -21.50 -15.55 34.87
N ILE A 41 -21.61 -16.88 34.93
CA ILE A 41 -20.55 -17.74 35.47
C ILE A 41 -19.26 -17.55 34.67
N THR A 42 -19.37 -17.44 33.35
CA THR A 42 -18.23 -17.25 32.44
C THR A 42 -17.57 -15.88 32.63
N LEU A 43 -18.35 -14.82 32.86
CA LEU A 43 -17.87 -13.48 33.19
C LEU A 43 -17.02 -13.50 34.47
N VAL A 44 -17.54 -14.10 35.54
CA VAL A 44 -16.82 -14.23 36.83
C VAL A 44 -15.58 -15.12 36.67
N ALA A 45 -15.72 -16.23 35.97
CA ALA A 45 -14.62 -17.14 35.68
C ALA A 45 -13.48 -16.47 34.92
N LEU A 46 -13.80 -15.72 33.86
CA LEU A 46 -12.83 -15.02 33.03
C LEU A 46 -12.13 -13.91 33.81
N THR A 47 -12.83 -13.13 34.63
CA THR A 47 -12.18 -12.08 35.46
C THR A 47 -11.20 -12.67 36.48
N LEU A 48 -11.59 -13.74 37.18
CA LEU A 48 -10.70 -14.46 38.09
C LEU A 48 -9.50 -15.09 37.34
N TYR A 49 -9.75 -15.62 36.15
CA TYR A 49 -8.72 -16.19 35.29
C TYR A 49 -7.69 -15.13 34.86
N LEU A 50 -8.14 -13.96 34.40
CA LEU A 50 -7.28 -12.85 34.00
C LEU A 50 -6.41 -12.35 35.16
N ARG A 51 -6.99 -12.21 36.35
CA ARG A 51 -6.26 -11.83 37.56
C ARG A 51 -5.11 -12.79 37.86
N ARG A 52 -5.33 -14.09 37.67
CA ARG A 52 -4.27 -15.11 37.86
C ARG A 52 -3.30 -15.14 36.67
N ALA A 53 -3.78 -14.99 35.45
CA ALA A 53 -2.98 -15.02 34.23
C ALA A 53 -1.86 -13.97 34.25
N ALA A 54 -2.12 -12.81 34.86
CA ALA A 54 -1.14 -11.76 35.11
C ALA A 54 0.12 -12.21 35.88
N MET A 55 0.04 -13.31 36.63
CA MET A 55 1.16 -13.84 37.41
C MET A 55 2.04 -14.82 36.62
N VAL A 56 1.57 -15.34 35.48
CA VAL A 56 2.24 -16.39 34.71
C VAL A 56 3.33 -15.81 33.79
N GLU A 57 4.48 -16.49 33.66
CA GLU A 57 5.60 -16.03 32.82
C GLU A 57 5.29 -15.99 31.32
N LYS A 58 4.50 -16.94 30.82
CA LYS A 58 4.06 -17.01 29.42
C LYS A 58 2.59 -16.62 29.35
N LEU A 59 2.32 -15.39 28.87
CA LEU A 59 0.96 -14.85 28.79
C LEU A 59 0.23 -15.16 27.48
N LEU A 60 0.93 -15.70 26.49
CA LEU A 60 0.32 -16.12 25.22
C LEU A 60 -0.71 -17.26 25.41
N PRO A 61 -0.44 -18.37 26.12
CA PRO A 61 -1.43 -19.43 26.30
C PRO A 61 -2.70 -18.95 27.03
N PRO A 62 -2.62 -18.13 28.11
CA PRO A 62 -3.81 -17.55 28.71
C PRO A 62 -4.59 -16.61 27.79
N ALA A 63 -3.93 -15.80 26.98
CA ALA A 63 -4.59 -14.94 26.00
C ALA A 63 -5.37 -15.78 24.97
N ILE A 64 -4.75 -16.82 24.42
CA ILE A 64 -5.40 -17.72 23.45
C ILE A 64 -6.59 -18.44 24.08
N ALA A 65 -6.48 -18.90 25.34
CA ALA A 65 -7.58 -19.55 26.04
C ALA A 65 -8.78 -18.61 26.28
N ALA A 66 -8.52 -17.34 26.64
CA ALA A 66 -9.56 -16.33 26.80
C ALA A 66 -10.23 -16.01 25.45
N VAL A 67 -9.43 -15.79 24.40
CA VAL A 67 -9.91 -15.55 23.04
C VAL A 67 -10.76 -16.72 22.53
N GLY A 68 -10.30 -17.96 22.72
CA GLY A 68 -11.03 -19.16 22.31
C GLY A 68 -12.39 -19.29 23.00
N LEU A 69 -12.44 -19.08 24.32
CA LEU A 69 -13.69 -19.08 25.07
C LEU A 69 -14.67 -18.02 24.58
N LEU A 70 -14.20 -16.78 24.40
CA LEU A 70 -15.04 -15.68 23.94
C LEU A 70 -15.51 -15.87 22.49
N SER A 71 -14.68 -16.47 21.63
CA SER A 71 -15.06 -16.81 20.26
C SER A 71 -16.21 -17.81 20.24
N VAL A 72 -16.11 -18.87 21.04
CA VAL A 72 -17.19 -19.87 21.18
C VAL A 72 -18.45 -19.23 21.76
N MET A 73 -18.32 -18.42 22.82
CA MET A 73 -19.46 -17.71 23.42
C MET A 73 -20.16 -16.79 22.41
N ALA A 74 -19.42 -16.11 21.53
CA ALA A 74 -19.97 -15.26 20.48
C ALA A 74 -20.72 -16.06 19.40
N ILE A 75 -20.20 -17.24 19.04
CA ILE A 75 -20.88 -18.16 18.11
C ILE A 75 -22.18 -18.69 18.72
N THR A 76 -22.15 -19.14 19.98
CA THR A 76 -23.36 -19.59 20.69
C THR A 76 -24.40 -18.48 20.80
N ALA A 77 -23.97 -17.24 21.06
CA ALA A 77 -24.87 -16.09 21.11
C ALA A 77 -25.59 -15.84 19.78
N GLN A 78 -24.89 -16.00 18.65
CA GLN A 78 -25.47 -15.86 17.32
C GLN A 78 -26.43 -17.01 17.00
N ILE A 79 -26.05 -18.26 17.29
CA ILE A 79 -26.92 -19.43 17.04
C ILE A 79 -28.23 -19.33 17.84
N LYS A 80 -28.17 -18.77 19.06
CA LYS A 80 -29.32 -18.59 19.95
C LYS A 80 -30.02 -17.23 19.80
N ASP A 81 -29.66 -16.44 18.78
CA ASP A 81 -30.19 -15.10 18.53
C ASP A 81 -30.24 -14.18 19.79
N SER A 82 -29.26 -14.32 20.68
CA SER A 82 -29.22 -13.61 21.96
C SER A 82 -28.32 -12.37 21.90
N ALA A 83 -28.93 -11.21 21.64
CA ALA A 83 -28.23 -9.93 21.56
C ALA A 83 -27.50 -9.55 22.87
N LEU A 84 -28.09 -9.86 24.03
CA LEU A 84 -27.52 -9.55 25.34
C LEU A 84 -26.21 -10.33 25.58
N VAL A 85 -26.20 -11.61 25.22
CA VAL A 85 -25.01 -12.45 25.36
C VAL A 85 -23.92 -11.97 24.42
N LEU A 86 -24.26 -11.68 23.17
CA LEU A 86 -23.30 -11.17 22.18
C LEU A 86 -22.64 -9.87 22.66
N LEU A 87 -23.42 -8.93 23.18
CA LEU A 87 -22.92 -7.67 23.73
C LEU A 87 -22.01 -7.90 24.95
N ALA A 88 -22.39 -8.80 25.86
CA ALA A 88 -21.56 -9.15 27.01
C ALA A 88 -20.23 -9.80 26.59
N THR A 89 -20.25 -10.69 25.60
CA THR A 89 -19.04 -11.31 25.03
C THR A 89 -18.12 -10.27 24.43
N LEU A 90 -18.65 -9.33 23.66
CA LEU A 90 -17.89 -8.29 22.98
C LEU A 90 -17.24 -7.32 23.98
N LEU A 91 -17.98 -6.89 25.00
CA LEU A 91 -17.41 -6.07 26.09
C LEU A 91 -16.31 -6.82 26.85
N MET A 92 -16.49 -8.13 27.10
CA MET A 92 -15.47 -8.95 27.75
C MET A 92 -14.26 -9.21 26.87
N PHE A 93 -14.43 -9.31 25.56
CA PHE A 93 -13.33 -9.40 24.62
C PHE A 93 -12.47 -8.14 24.65
N ILE A 94 -13.10 -6.98 24.56
CA ILE A 94 -12.41 -5.69 24.65
C ILE A 94 -11.73 -5.53 26.02
N GLY A 95 -12.45 -5.79 27.11
CA GLY A 95 -11.94 -5.64 28.48
C GLY A 95 -10.80 -6.62 28.79
N SER A 96 -10.93 -7.89 28.40
CA SER A 96 -9.89 -8.90 28.62
C SER A 96 -8.64 -8.64 27.78
N GLY A 97 -8.81 -8.25 26.52
CA GLY A 97 -7.72 -7.86 25.64
C GLY A 97 -6.97 -6.64 26.16
N ALA A 98 -7.69 -5.59 26.59
CA ALA A 98 -7.07 -4.41 27.17
C ALA A 98 -6.30 -4.75 28.46
N TYR A 99 -6.90 -5.53 29.35
CA TYR A 99 -6.26 -5.95 30.60
C TYR A 99 -4.98 -6.76 30.36
N LEU A 100 -5.00 -7.71 29.41
CA LEU A 100 -3.84 -8.52 29.07
C LEU A 100 -2.76 -7.75 28.32
N ALA A 101 -3.13 -6.80 27.45
CA ALA A 101 -2.16 -5.91 26.82
C ALA A 101 -1.44 -5.04 27.87
N ILE A 102 -2.19 -4.53 28.85
CA ILE A 102 -1.65 -3.70 29.92
C ILE A 102 -0.72 -4.49 30.85
N GLN A 103 -1.12 -5.68 31.30
CA GLN A 103 -0.36 -6.43 32.33
C GLN A 103 0.61 -7.45 31.76
N GLY A 104 0.26 -8.08 30.63
CA GLY A 104 1.07 -9.12 30.03
C GLY A 104 2.30 -8.61 29.31
N GLU A 105 2.28 -7.37 28.81
CA GLU A 105 3.46 -6.82 28.16
C GLU A 105 4.56 -6.45 29.17
N PHE A 106 4.21 -6.04 30.40
CA PHE A 106 5.17 -5.59 31.44
C PHE A 106 6.42 -6.47 31.65
N ARG A 107 6.32 -7.80 31.53
CA ARG A 107 7.49 -8.69 31.72
C ARG A 107 8.34 -8.84 30.46
N SER A 108 7.74 -8.87 29.27
CA SER A 108 8.51 -8.85 28.02
C SER A 108 9.22 -7.49 27.87
N GLU A 109 8.61 -6.43 28.39
CA GLU A 109 9.17 -5.09 28.53
C GLU A 109 10.43 -5.10 29.40
N MET A 110 10.38 -5.61 30.64
CA MET A 110 11.58 -5.68 31.51
C MET A 110 12.75 -6.40 30.82
N ARG A 111 12.49 -7.45 30.04
CA ARG A 111 13.54 -8.15 29.29
C ARG A 111 14.10 -7.35 28.11
N SER A 112 13.28 -6.49 27.50
CA SER A 112 13.72 -5.58 26.43
C SER A 112 14.48 -4.37 26.97
N VAL A 113 14.06 -3.86 28.13
CA VAL A 113 14.75 -2.81 28.89
C VAL A 113 16.09 -3.31 29.39
N ALA A 114 16.13 -4.46 30.06
CA ALA A 114 17.39 -5.07 30.50
C ALA A 114 18.37 -5.28 29.32
N ARG A 115 17.87 -5.71 28.15
CA ARG A 115 18.70 -5.83 26.94
C ARG A 115 19.21 -4.49 26.41
N LYS A 116 18.43 -3.42 26.53
CA LYS A 116 18.82 -2.06 26.15
C LYS A 116 19.89 -1.52 27.10
N GLU A 117 19.67 -1.69 28.41
CA GLU A 117 20.62 -1.33 29.46
C GLU A 117 21.95 -2.12 29.34
N ASP A 118 21.90 -3.44 29.16
CA ASP A 118 23.09 -4.29 28.93
C ASP A 118 23.91 -3.88 27.69
N ARG A 119 23.26 -3.29 26.67
CA ARG A 119 23.95 -2.78 25.49
C ARG A 119 24.57 -1.41 25.76
N LEU A 120 23.83 -0.51 26.41
CA LEU A 120 24.35 0.79 26.85
C LEU A 120 25.60 0.62 27.71
N LEU A 121 25.55 -0.27 28.71
CA LEU A 121 26.70 -0.58 29.57
C LEU A 121 27.90 -1.09 28.77
N ARG A 122 27.67 -1.99 27.79
CA ARG A 122 28.76 -2.49 26.93
C ARG A 122 29.38 -1.41 26.05
N ILE A 123 28.60 -0.41 25.64
CA ILE A 123 29.09 0.72 24.84
C ILE A 123 29.93 1.65 25.73
N GLU A 124 29.41 2.00 26.90
CA GLU A 124 30.12 2.80 27.91
C GLU A 124 31.44 2.12 28.33
N GLU A 125 31.43 0.81 28.56
CA GLU A 125 32.66 0.05 28.85
C GLU A 125 33.68 0.09 27.71
N LYS A 126 33.23 -0.03 26.46
CA LYS A 126 34.12 0.06 25.28
C LYS A 126 34.75 1.44 25.17
N GLN A 127 33.97 2.50 25.36
CA GLN A 127 34.45 3.88 25.35
C GLN A 127 35.44 4.13 26.50
N ALA A 128 35.11 3.69 27.72
CA ALA A 128 35.99 3.84 28.88
C ALA A 128 37.32 3.10 28.71
N ARG A 129 37.31 1.91 28.10
CA ARG A 129 38.55 1.20 27.72
C ARG A 129 39.36 2.00 26.72
N LEU A 130 38.71 2.51 25.66
CA LEU A 130 39.37 3.31 24.62
C LEU A 130 40.04 4.56 25.22
N GLN A 131 39.33 5.28 26.08
CA GLN A 131 39.84 6.49 26.74
C GLN A 131 41.04 6.19 27.63
N LYS A 132 40.98 5.13 28.45
CA LYS A 132 42.13 4.69 29.26
C LYS A 132 43.36 4.33 28.42
N PHE A 133 43.17 3.75 27.23
CA PHE A 133 44.28 3.45 26.33
C PHE A 133 44.86 4.70 25.65
N VAL A 134 44.03 5.67 25.28
CA VAL A 134 44.48 6.97 24.74
C VAL A 134 45.27 7.73 25.80
N ASP A 135 44.75 7.81 27.03
CA ASP A 135 45.43 8.47 28.15
C ASP A 135 46.76 7.77 28.49
N ALA A 136 46.79 6.43 28.47
CA ALA A 136 48.03 5.67 28.65
C ALA A 136 49.06 5.93 27.53
N GLN A 137 48.61 6.16 26.30
CA GLN A 137 49.49 6.47 25.16
C GLN A 137 49.98 7.93 25.18
N VAL A 138 49.19 8.87 25.71
CA VAL A 138 49.59 10.27 25.91
C VAL A 138 50.57 10.40 27.08
N THR A 139 50.35 9.64 28.17
CA THR A 139 51.24 9.63 29.35
C THR A 139 52.51 8.80 29.11
N GLY A 140 52.44 7.79 28.24
CA GLY A 140 53.54 6.90 27.84
C GLY A 140 54.46 7.45 26.75
N LYS A 141 54.59 8.78 26.61
CA LYS A 141 55.60 9.42 25.75
C LYS A 141 56.95 9.63 26.44
N SER A 142 57.17 9.01 27.60
CA SER A 142 58.50 8.77 28.14
C SER A 142 58.70 7.28 28.40
N VAL A 143 59.76 6.73 27.81
CA VAL A 143 60.30 5.37 27.91
C VAL A 143 59.94 4.46 26.74
N ALA A 144 60.90 4.41 25.81
CA ALA A 144 60.98 3.47 24.71
C ALA A 144 61.32 2.04 25.18
N ALA A 145 60.99 1.09 24.30
CA ALA A 145 61.46 -0.29 24.21
C ALA A 145 60.75 -1.35 25.08
N THR A 146 59.82 -2.10 24.48
CA THR A 146 59.99 -3.55 24.24
C THR A 146 59.06 -3.98 23.09
N ILE A 147 59.67 -4.53 22.04
CA ILE A 147 59.07 -4.95 20.77
C ILE A 147 58.56 -6.38 20.90
N GLY A 148 57.37 -6.67 20.35
CA GLY A 148 56.93 -8.05 20.13
C GLY A 148 55.47 -8.29 19.74
N ASN A 149 54.54 -7.36 19.99
CA ASN A 149 53.12 -7.58 19.66
C ASN A 149 52.33 -6.32 19.24
N GLN A 150 53.01 -5.20 18.99
CA GLN A 150 52.34 -3.90 18.79
C GLN A 150 51.82 -3.64 17.37
N GLN A 151 52.29 -4.37 16.35
CA GLN A 151 51.92 -4.08 14.96
C GLN A 151 50.49 -4.55 14.61
N ASN A 152 50.04 -5.66 15.21
CA ASN A 152 48.68 -6.18 15.03
C ASN A 152 47.63 -5.40 15.87
N ASN A 153 48.07 -4.80 16.99
CA ASN A 153 47.19 -3.95 17.80
C ASN A 153 47.00 -2.56 17.19
N LYS A 154 48.02 -2.01 16.53
CA LYS A 154 47.91 -0.71 15.84
C LYS A 154 47.03 -0.77 14.59
N SER A 155 47.03 -1.90 13.86
CA SER A 155 46.10 -2.14 12.75
C SER A 155 44.66 -2.36 13.24
N ARG A 156 44.47 -3.13 14.32
CA ARG A 156 43.17 -3.26 15.00
C ARG A 156 42.62 -1.92 15.49
N LEU A 157 43.46 -1.07 16.08
CA LEU A 157 43.10 0.30 16.50
C LEU A 157 42.67 1.16 15.32
N LYS A 158 43.41 1.16 14.21
CA LYS A 158 43.00 1.88 12.99
C LYS A 158 41.67 1.35 12.46
N MET A 159 41.43 0.04 12.46
CA MET A 159 40.16 -0.53 12.02
C MET A 159 39.00 -0.15 12.95
N ILE A 160 39.22 -0.13 14.27
CA ILE A 160 38.23 0.31 15.28
C ILE A 160 37.93 1.80 15.13
N ASP A 161 38.95 2.65 14.93
CA ASP A 161 38.74 4.08 14.69
C ASP A 161 37.95 4.32 13.39
N ILE A 162 38.24 3.58 12.32
CA ILE A 162 37.49 3.68 11.04
C ILE A 162 36.04 3.23 11.22
N GLU A 163 35.79 2.13 11.95
CA GLU A 163 34.44 1.63 12.22
C GLU A 163 33.65 2.61 13.10
N MET A 164 34.26 3.15 14.15
CA MET A 164 33.65 4.17 15.00
C MET A 164 33.39 5.48 14.24
N LEU A 165 34.33 5.92 13.39
CA LEU A 165 34.13 7.08 12.51
C LEU A 165 32.99 6.87 11.51
N ASP A 166 32.89 5.69 10.91
CA ASP A 166 31.78 5.33 10.01
C ASP A 166 30.44 5.26 10.77
N LEU A 167 30.43 4.73 12.00
CA LEU A 167 29.23 4.75 12.86
C LEU A 167 28.83 6.17 13.24
N VAL A 168 29.78 7.04 13.59
CA VAL A 168 29.54 8.47 13.88
C VAL A 168 29.05 9.21 12.64
N GLU A 169 29.58 8.91 11.44
CA GLU A 169 29.11 9.51 10.21
C GLU A 169 27.69 9.04 9.86
N LYS A 170 27.40 7.75 10.02
CA LYS A 170 26.06 7.18 9.89
C LYS A 170 25.11 7.80 10.91
N GLN A 171 25.56 8.05 12.14
CA GLN A 171 24.80 8.74 13.18
C GLN A 171 24.55 10.18 12.80
N ARG A 172 25.54 10.91 12.29
CA ARG A 172 25.37 12.29 11.81
C ARG A 172 24.38 12.36 10.64
N LYS A 173 24.44 11.42 9.70
CA LYS A 173 23.47 11.29 8.60
C LYS A 173 22.07 10.99 9.12
N ARG A 174 21.90 10.15 10.15
CA ARG A 174 20.61 9.91 10.82
C ARG A 174 20.14 11.11 11.64
N ALA A 175 20.98 11.76 12.42
CA ALA A 175 20.64 12.95 13.19
C ALA A 175 20.07 14.06 12.30
N LYS A 176 20.64 14.24 11.09
CA LYS A 176 20.10 15.12 10.05
C LYS A 176 18.71 14.69 9.51
N ARG A 177 18.39 13.39 9.54
CA ARG A 177 17.10 12.82 9.12
C ARG A 177 16.03 12.84 10.23
N THR A 178 16.42 12.65 11.49
CA THR A 178 15.50 12.35 12.60
C THR A 178 15.33 13.50 13.60
N GLY A 179 16.12 14.58 13.51
CA GLY A 179 16.04 15.76 14.39
C GLY A 179 16.49 15.54 15.84
N THR A 180 16.25 14.35 16.40
CA THR A 180 16.52 13.98 17.79
C THR A 180 16.74 12.46 17.93
N GLY A 181 17.76 11.91 17.26
CA GLY A 181 18.24 10.56 17.61
C GLY A 181 19.12 10.66 18.85
N GLY A 182 18.86 9.86 19.89
CA GLY A 182 19.75 9.79 21.05
C GLY A 182 21.17 9.35 20.66
N GLU A 183 22.15 9.64 21.50
CA GLU A 183 23.61 9.46 21.25
C GLU A 183 24.01 8.05 20.78
N TYR A 184 23.16 7.04 20.98
CA TYR A 184 23.38 5.63 20.61
C TYR A 184 22.27 5.00 19.75
N ASP A 185 21.48 5.81 19.01
CA ASP A 185 20.33 5.33 18.20
C ASP A 185 20.71 4.27 17.14
N LEU A 186 21.95 4.28 16.65
CA LEU A 186 22.44 3.31 15.66
C LEU A 186 22.78 1.94 16.25
N GLU A 187 23.25 1.91 17.49
CA GLU A 187 23.71 0.68 18.17
C GLU A 187 22.58 0.02 18.97
N LEU A 188 21.58 0.82 19.35
CA LEU A 188 20.36 0.39 20.06
C LEU A 188 19.15 0.21 19.13
N GLY A 189 19.24 0.66 17.88
CA GLY A 189 18.11 0.71 16.94
C GLY A 189 17.48 -0.65 16.59
N ASP A 190 18.15 -1.76 16.86
CA ASP A 190 17.59 -3.11 16.65
C ASP A 190 16.66 -3.58 17.78
N ILE A 191 16.64 -2.91 18.93
CA ILE A 191 15.80 -3.29 20.05
C ILE A 191 14.40 -2.70 19.86
N HIS A 192 13.48 -3.56 19.44
CA HIS A 192 12.07 -3.23 19.27
C HIS A 192 11.20 -3.96 20.31
N HIS A 193 10.17 -3.28 20.80
CA HIS A 193 9.12 -3.92 21.60
C HIS A 193 8.26 -4.80 20.71
N ARG A 194 8.04 -6.07 21.07
CA ARG A 194 7.18 -6.98 20.29
C ARG A 194 5.83 -7.11 21.01
N PRO A 195 4.77 -6.39 20.58
CA PRO A 195 3.47 -6.41 21.24
C PRO A 195 2.66 -7.67 20.84
N VAL A 196 3.15 -8.85 21.22
CA VAL A 196 2.61 -10.14 20.76
C VAL A 196 1.14 -10.33 21.19
N ILE A 197 0.78 -9.85 22.39
CA ILE A 197 -0.58 -9.99 22.91
C ILE A 197 -1.54 -9.13 22.09
N VAL A 198 -1.20 -7.85 21.86
CA VAL A 198 -2.00 -6.96 21.02
C VAL A 198 -2.16 -7.51 19.61
N ILE A 199 -1.09 -8.03 19.00
CA ILE A 199 -1.14 -8.65 17.67
C ILE A 199 -2.10 -9.85 17.65
N ALA A 200 -2.11 -10.68 18.71
CA ALA A 200 -3.02 -11.83 18.78
C ALA A 200 -4.50 -11.37 18.81
N PHE A 201 -4.84 -10.38 19.65
CA PHE A 201 -6.19 -9.83 19.74
C PHE A 201 -6.62 -9.13 18.44
N LEU A 202 -5.73 -8.34 17.82
CA LEU A 202 -5.98 -7.73 16.51
C LEU A 202 -6.25 -8.80 15.45
N THR A 203 -5.41 -9.83 15.36
CA THR A 203 -5.57 -10.91 14.37
C THR A 203 -6.90 -11.63 14.55
N THR A 204 -7.28 -11.97 15.79
CA THR A 204 -8.59 -12.58 16.05
C THR A 204 -9.74 -11.64 15.67
N THR A 205 -9.64 -10.36 16.01
CA THR A 205 -10.68 -9.37 15.64
C THR A 205 -10.86 -9.29 14.13
N ILE A 206 -9.75 -9.26 13.39
CA ILE A 206 -9.75 -9.21 11.92
C ILE A 206 -10.37 -10.49 11.36
N LEU A 207 -9.97 -11.68 11.83
CA LEU A 207 -10.53 -12.96 11.38
C LEU A 207 -12.03 -13.07 11.66
N ALA A 208 -12.48 -12.67 12.86
CA ALA A 208 -13.89 -12.65 13.21
C ALA A 208 -14.66 -11.66 12.33
N SER A 209 -14.10 -10.47 12.07
CA SER A 209 -14.71 -9.45 11.21
C SER A 209 -14.78 -9.90 9.75
N ILE A 210 -13.77 -10.64 9.25
CA ILE A 210 -13.78 -11.25 7.92
C ILE A 210 -14.95 -12.23 7.81
N TYR A 211 -15.07 -13.15 8.78
CA TYR A 211 -16.15 -14.13 8.79
C TYR A 211 -17.52 -13.45 8.85
N LEU A 212 -17.73 -12.53 9.78
CA LEU A 212 -19.00 -11.81 9.92
C LEU A 212 -19.34 -10.97 8.69
N SER A 213 -18.33 -10.30 8.12
CA SER A 213 -18.53 -9.49 6.91
C SER A 213 -18.87 -10.36 5.70
N PHE A 214 -18.37 -11.60 5.66
CA PHE A 214 -18.71 -12.56 4.61
C PHE A 214 -20.11 -13.16 4.78
N THR A 215 -20.58 -13.38 6.01
CA THR A 215 -21.88 -14.04 6.25
C THR A 215 -23.05 -13.08 6.41
N THR A 216 -22.80 -11.80 6.66
CA THR A 216 -23.83 -10.80 7.00
C THR A 216 -23.92 -9.70 5.96
N SER A 217 -25.13 -9.17 5.70
CA SER A 217 -25.36 -8.01 4.83
C SER A 217 -24.87 -6.67 5.41
N LEU A 218 -24.43 -6.64 6.67
CA LEU A 218 -23.99 -5.43 7.39
C LEU A 218 -22.48 -5.18 7.29
N SER A 219 -21.87 -5.52 6.14
CA SER A 219 -20.42 -5.45 5.93
C SER A 219 -19.80 -4.10 6.30
N TYR A 220 -20.41 -2.97 5.93
CA TYR A 220 -19.84 -1.65 6.22
C TYR A 220 -19.81 -1.33 7.73
N LEU A 221 -20.80 -1.81 8.51
CA LEU A 221 -20.83 -1.65 9.97
C LEU A 221 -19.77 -2.53 10.63
N ILE A 222 -19.59 -3.75 10.14
CA ILE A 222 -18.57 -4.68 10.63
C ILE A 222 -17.17 -4.10 10.36
N LEU A 223 -16.96 -3.52 9.18
CA LEU A 223 -15.74 -2.80 8.85
C LEU A 223 -15.49 -1.62 9.80
N ALA A 224 -16.50 -0.78 10.03
CA ALA A 224 -16.40 0.35 10.97
C ALA A 224 -16.08 -0.11 12.40
N PHE A 225 -16.70 -1.20 12.85
CA PHE A 225 -16.43 -1.81 14.14
C PHE A 225 -14.99 -2.32 14.24
N CYS A 226 -14.48 -2.98 13.19
CA CYS A 226 -13.09 -3.44 13.11
C CYS A 226 -12.08 -2.26 13.19
N VAL A 227 -12.40 -1.12 12.56
CA VAL A 227 -11.59 0.12 12.67
C VAL A 227 -11.52 0.58 14.12
N VAL A 228 -12.66 0.70 14.81
CA VAL A 228 -12.71 1.19 16.20
C VAL A 228 -11.91 0.30 17.14
N ILE A 229 -12.09 -1.03 17.06
CA ILE A 229 -11.33 -1.96 17.90
C ILE A 229 -9.83 -1.92 17.57
N SER A 230 -9.48 -1.83 16.29
CA SER A 230 -8.08 -1.73 15.88
C SER A 230 -7.40 -0.50 16.48
N ILE A 231 -8.06 0.66 16.44
CA ILE A 231 -7.55 1.90 17.05
C ILE A 231 -7.31 1.73 18.55
N LEU A 232 -8.24 1.12 19.27
CA LEU A 232 -8.11 0.88 20.71
C LEU A 232 -6.86 0.04 21.02
N PHE A 233 -6.69 -1.09 20.35
CA PHE A 233 -5.56 -1.99 20.56
C PHE A 233 -4.23 -1.36 20.14
N ILE A 234 -4.20 -0.61 19.04
CA ILE A 234 -3.02 0.14 18.60
C ILE A 234 -2.66 1.23 19.62
N ALA A 235 -3.65 1.95 20.15
CA ALA A 235 -3.42 2.96 21.18
C ALA A 235 -2.80 2.34 22.44
N LEU A 236 -3.30 1.18 22.87
CA LEU A 236 -2.72 0.44 24.00
C LEU A 236 -1.26 0.02 23.73
N ALA A 237 -0.97 -0.56 22.56
CA ALA A 237 0.39 -0.93 22.18
C ALA A 237 1.34 0.28 22.14
N ARG A 238 0.85 1.44 21.70
CA ARG A 238 1.64 2.67 21.58
C ARG A 238 1.90 3.32 22.93
N ILE A 239 0.88 3.45 23.78
CA ILE A 239 1.03 3.95 25.15
C ILE A 239 2.13 3.14 25.84
N ARG A 240 2.05 1.81 25.73
CA ARG A 240 3.06 0.91 26.28
C ARG A 240 4.45 1.11 25.70
N ALA A 241 4.60 1.11 24.37
CA ALA A 241 5.90 1.33 23.75
C ALA A 241 6.55 2.66 24.17
N ASN A 242 5.74 3.72 24.30
CA ASN A 242 6.19 5.04 24.72
C ASN A 242 6.61 5.07 26.20
N ASP A 243 5.87 4.42 27.11
CA ASP A 243 6.22 4.34 28.54
C ASP A 243 7.63 3.77 28.76
N ILE A 244 8.07 2.88 27.87
CA ILE A 244 9.35 2.16 27.96
C ILE A 244 10.47 2.88 27.18
N GLY A 245 10.11 3.87 26.36
CA GLY A 245 11.05 4.52 25.44
C GLY A 245 11.66 3.56 24.41
N LEU A 246 10.85 2.61 23.92
CA LEU A 246 11.19 1.69 22.83
C LEU A 246 10.28 1.92 21.62
N ARG A 247 10.76 1.58 20.42
CA ARG A 247 9.95 1.64 19.20
C ARG A 247 9.25 0.31 18.95
N LEU A 248 8.07 0.39 18.35
CA LEU A 248 7.41 -0.77 17.77
C LEU A 248 8.16 -1.17 16.49
N PRO A 249 8.19 -2.46 16.12
CA PRO A 249 8.76 -2.90 14.86
C PRO A 249 8.02 -2.23 13.71
N ASP A 250 8.75 -1.74 12.71
CA ASP A 250 8.18 -1.09 11.53
C ASP A 250 8.24 -2.06 10.33
N VAL A 251 7.19 -2.06 9.50
CA VAL A 251 7.13 -2.70 8.18
C VAL A 251 6.89 -1.59 7.16
N ALA A 252 7.81 -1.44 6.20
CA ALA A 252 7.76 -0.37 5.21
C ALA A 252 7.60 1.05 5.83
N GLY A 253 8.14 1.29 7.03
CA GLY A 253 8.06 2.57 7.73
C GLY A 253 6.72 2.86 8.43
N ILE A 254 5.82 1.88 8.48
CA ILE A 254 4.58 1.89 9.28
C ILE A 254 4.75 0.90 10.44
N GLU A 255 4.32 1.26 11.64
CA GLU A 255 4.41 0.37 12.81
C GLU A 255 3.61 -0.92 12.59
N LEU A 256 4.17 -2.06 13.00
CA LEU A 256 3.63 -3.39 12.71
C LEU A 256 2.16 -3.59 13.12
N PRO A 257 1.70 -3.20 14.33
CA PRO A 257 0.28 -3.33 14.67
C PRO A 257 -0.62 -2.53 13.72
N ILE A 258 -0.18 -1.35 13.29
CA ILE A 258 -0.90 -0.48 12.36
C ILE A 258 -0.92 -1.13 10.97
N ALA A 259 0.22 -1.62 10.49
CA ALA A 259 0.32 -2.29 9.20
C ALA A 259 -0.58 -3.54 9.13
N ILE A 260 -0.60 -4.36 10.18
CA ILE A 260 -1.49 -5.53 10.28
C ILE A 260 -2.95 -5.10 10.26
N SER A 261 -3.33 -4.07 11.02
CA SER A 261 -4.70 -3.55 11.02
C SER A 261 -5.11 -2.98 9.67
N MET A 262 -4.26 -2.18 9.01
CA MET A 262 -4.56 -1.62 7.70
C MET A 262 -4.79 -2.72 6.65
N LEU A 263 -3.94 -3.75 6.62
CA LEU A 263 -4.11 -4.91 5.74
C LEU A 263 -5.36 -5.71 6.12
N GLY A 264 -5.63 -5.88 7.41
CA GLY A 264 -6.83 -6.54 7.92
C GLY A 264 -8.12 -5.83 7.49
N LEU A 265 -8.15 -4.49 7.48
CA LEU A 265 -9.31 -3.73 7.01
C LEU A 265 -9.63 -4.00 5.53
N VAL A 266 -8.60 -4.09 4.69
CA VAL A 266 -8.77 -4.48 3.28
C VAL A 266 -9.36 -5.87 3.17
N LEU A 267 -8.86 -6.85 3.94
CA LEU A 267 -9.41 -8.22 3.92
C LEU A 267 -10.86 -8.27 4.41
N VAL A 268 -11.21 -7.52 5.44
CA VAL A 268 -12.60 -7.43 5.95
C VAL A 268 -13.52 -6.82 4.89
N HIS A 269 -13.07 -5.75 4.23
CA HIS A 269 -13.82 -5.12 3.15
C HIS A 269 -14.04 -6.08 1.98
N LEU A 270 -12.98 -6.73 1.49
CA LEU A 270 -13.05 -7.75 0.44
C LEU A 270 -14.02 -8.88 0.79
N ALA A 271 -13.95 -9.40 2.01
CA ALA A 271 -14.84 -10.48 2.46
C ALA A 271 -16.32 -10.09 2.34
N GLY A 272 -16.66 -8.83 2.64
CA GLY A 272 -18.03 -8.34 2.47
C GLY A 272 -18.43 -7.89 1.07
N ARG A 273 -17.51 -7.91 0.10
CA ARG A 273 -17.82 -7.72 -1.33
C ARG A 273 -17.91 -9.02 -2.11
N VAL A 274 -17.34 -10.10 -1.58
CA VAL A 274 -17.37 -11.45 -2.16
C VAL A 274 -18.53 -12.29 -1.59
N SER A 275 -19.17 -11.80 -0.53
CA SER A 275 -20.31 -12.43 0.15
C SER A 275 -21.51 -12.68 -0.77
N ASP A 276 -22.27 -13.75 -0.51
CA ASP A 276 -23.60 -14.02 -1.09
C ASP A 276 -24.69 -13.04 -0.58
N SER A 277 -24.36 -12.13 0.33
CA SER A 277 -25.27 -11.08 0.78
C SER A 277 -25.51 -10.02 -0.31
N VAL A 278 -26.68 -9.37 -0.27
CA VAL A 278 -27.07 -8.35 -1.26
C VAL A 278 -26.05 -7.21 -1.28
N VAL A 279 -25.17 -7.22 -2.29
CA VAL A 279 -24.29 -6.08 -2.59
C VAL A 279 -25.08 -5.10 -3.45
N GLY A 280 -25.19 -3.86 -2.98
CA GLY A 280 -25.80 -2.77 -3.74
C GLY A 280 -24.77 -2.13 -4.64
N LEU A 281 -24.97 -2.22 -5.96
CA LEU A 281 -24.11 -1.58 -6.97
C LEU A 281 -24.03 -0.05 -6.82
N ASP A 282 -25.07 0.57 -6.25
CA ASP A 282 -25.20 2.02 -6.05
C ASP A 282 -24.83 2.48 -4.62
N ASP A 283 -24.14 1.65 -3.83
CA ASP A 283 -23.69 2.00 -2.48
C ASP A 283 -22.16 2.04 -2.39
N ALA A 284 -21.59 3.22 -2.15
CA ALA A 284 -20.17 3.48 -1.96
C ALA A 284 -19.76 3.75 -0.49
N LYS A 285 -20.66 3.62 0.50
CA LYS A 285 -20.35 3.89 1.94
C LYS A 285 -19.21 3.06 2.47
N HIS A 286 -19.19 1.78 2.09
CA HIS A 286 -18.14 0.82 2.45
C HIS A 286 -16.73 1.33 2.07
N LEU A 287 -16.60 2.00 0.93
CA LEU A 287 -15.34 2.60 0.47
C LEU A 287 -14.92 3.82 1.32
N ALA A 288 -15.88 4.64 1.75
CA ALA A 288 -15.60 5.75 2.66
C ALA A 288 -15.16 5.25 4.05
N VAL A 289 -15.79 4.20 4.57
CA VAL A 289 -15.40 3.58 5.85
C VAL A 289 -13.98 2.99 5.74
N LEU A 290 -13.67 2.26 4.66
CA LEU A 290 -12.32 1.73 4.43
C LEU A 290 -11.29 2.86 4.36
N THR A 291 -11.54 3.87 3.53
CA THR A 291 -10.64 5.00 3.31
C THR A 291 -10.42 5.80 4.60
N GLY A 292 -11.50 6.10 5.34
CA GLY A 292 -11.43 6.77 6.62
C GLY A 292 -10.67 5.95 7.67
N GLY A 293 -10.93 4.65 7.74
CA GLY A 293 -10.22 3.73 8.62
C GLY A 293 -8.72 3.69 8.35
N LEU A 294 -8.32 3.53 7.08
CA LEU A 294 -6.92 3.57 6.67
C LEU A 294 -6.26 4.92 7.01
N CYS A 295 -6.96 6.04 6.78
CA CYS A 295 -6.45 7.37 7.10
C CYS A 295 -6.27 7.59 8.61
N ILE A 296 -7.21 7.14 9.44
CA ILE A 296 -7.11 7.25 10.89
C ILE A 296 -5.94 6.41 11.40
N LEU A 297 -5.82 5.16 10.94
CA LEU A 297 -4.71 4.29 11.30
C LEU A 297 -3.35 4.87 10.88
N ALA A 298 -3.25 5.39 9.66
CA ALA A 298 -2.07 6.09 9.16
C ALA A 298 -1.75 7.34 10.00
N SER A 299 -2.75 8.13 10.36
CA SER A 299 -2.61 9.34 11.19
C SER A 299 -2.10 9.00 12.58
N VAL A 300 -2.68 7.97 13.23
CA VAL A 300 -2.18 7.45 14.51
C VAL A 300 -0.70 7.08 14.35
N GLY A 301 -0.32 6.42 13.25
CA GLY A 301 1.06 6.12 12.86
C GLY A 301 2.04 7.29 12.98
N LEU A 302 1.59 8.51 12.66
CA LEU A 302 2.42 9.71 12.57
C LEU A 302 2.46 10.52 13.88
N VAL A 303 1.45 10.42 14.73
CA VAL A 303 1.34 11.23 15.96
C VAL A 303 2.48 10.90 16.93
N GLY A 304 3.19 11.94 17.39
CA GLY A 304 4.27 11.80 18.39
C GLY A 304 5.59 11.25 17.85
N ARG A 305 5.78 11.23 16.52
CA ARG A 305 7.03 10.79 15.88
C ARG A 305 7.90 11.97 15.44
N ASN A 306 9.22 11.84 15.60
CA ASN A 306 10.19 12.89 15.28
C ASN A 306 10.74 12.77 13.84
N ASP A 307 10.50 11.64 13.17
CA ASP A 307 10.93 11.29 11.82
C ASP A 307 9.84 11.45 10.75
N LEU A 308 9.02 12.50 10.88
CA LEU A 308 7.88 12.78 10.00
C LEU A 308 8.25 12.79 8.51
N GLY A 309 9.44 13.28 8.15
CA GLY A 309 9.90 13.35 6.75
C GLY A 309 10.13 11.99 6.08
N LEU A 310 10.23 10.90 6.86
CA LEU A 310 10.32 9.53 6.35
C LEU A 310 9.00 8.78 6.50
N ARG A 311 8.23 9.07 7.57
CA ARG A 311 6.98 8.35 7.87
C ARG A 311 5.79 8.85 7.06
N ILE A 312 5.68 10.15 6.78
CA ILE A 312 4.53 10.71 6.03
C ILE A 312 4.39 10.05 4.64
N PRO A 313 5.44 9.94 3.81
CA PRO A 313 5.32 9.29 2.50
C PRO A 313 4.93 7.82 2.62
N ASN A 314 5.51 7.08 3.58
CA ASN A 314 5.16 5.68 3.82
C ASN A 314 3.70 5.51 4.26
N ALA A 315 3.20 6.37 5.15
CA ALA A 315 1.83 6.32 5.63
C ALA A 315 0.83 6.63 4.50
N VAL A 316 1.11 7.66 3.72
CA VAL A 316 0.29 8.07 2.58
C VAL A 316 0.29 7.02 1.46
N GLU A 317 1.47 6.46 1.15
CA GLU A 317 1.59 5.31 0.23
C GLU A 317 0.84 4.09 0.75
N GLY A 318 0.93 3.80 2.04
CA GLY A 318 0.17 2.71 2.66
C GLY A 318 -1.33 2.84 2.43
N VAL A 319 -1.90 4.04 2.62
CA VAL A 319 -3.31 4.31 2.35
C VAL A 319 -3.64 4.08 0.88
N VAL A 320 -2.95 4.74 -0.04
CA VAL A 320 -3.26 4.66 -1.48
C VAL A 320 -3.04 3.25 -2.03
N TYR A 321 -1.94 2.60 -1.67
CA TYR A 321 -1.59 1.28 -2.19
C TYR A 321 -2.57 0.23 -1.72
N LEU A 322 -3.00 0.28 -0.45
CA LEU A 322 -4.01 -0.63 0.06
C LEU A 322 -5.38 -0.41 -0.58
N LEU A 323 -5.77 0.84 -0.88
CA LEU A 323 -6.99 1.12 -1.64
C LEU A 323 -6.92 0.57 -3.07
N VAL A 324 -5.75 0.60 -3.73
CA VAL A 324 -5.60 -0.03 -5.05
C VAL A 324 -5.67 -1.55 -4.93
N ILE A 325 -4.93 -2.13 -3.98
CA ILE A 325 -4.88 -3.59 -3.77
C ILE A 325 -6.29 -4.12 -3.50
N ASP A 326 -7.05 -3.45 -2.64
CA ASP A 326 -8.46 -3.75 -2.37
C ASP A 326 -9.26 -3.85 -3.67
N ARG A 327 -9.16 -2.86 -4.55
CA ARG A 327 -9.93 -2.84 -5.80
C ARG A 327 -9.48 -3.85 -6.83
N VAL A 328 -8.17 -4.03 -6.98
CA VAL A 328 -7.63 -5.01 -7.93
C VAL A 328 -8.08 -6.41 -7.51
N ILE A 329 -8.02 -6.72 -6.21
CA ILE A 329 -8.47 -8.01 -5.70
C ILE A 329 -9.99 -8.15 -5.82
N ALA A 330 -10.77 -7.12 -5.47
CA ALA A 330 -12.22 -7.15 -5.64
C ALA A 330 -12.61 -7.43 -7.09
N LEU A 331 -12.01 -6.73 -8.06
CA LEU A 331 -12.24 -6.93 -9.49
C LEU A 331 -11.91 -8.37 -9.94
N ILE A 332 -10.80 -8.94 -9.46
CA ILE A 332 -10.37 -10.30 -9.82
C ILE A 332 -11.33 -11.36 -9.27
N ILE A 333 -11.82 -11.17 -8.04
CA ILE A 333 -12.72 -12.13 -7.39
C ILE A 333 -14.17 -11.96 -7.87
N GLY A 334 -14.48 -10.87 -8.57
CA GLY A 334 -15.84 -10.53 -9.01
C GLY A 334 -16.65 -9.79 -7.94
N GLY A 335 -15.99 -9.21 -6.93
CA GLY A 335 -16.60 -8.31 -5.98
C GLY A 335 -16.99 -6.98 -6.64
N GLU A 336 -18.19 -6.50 -6.34
CA GLU A 336 -18.73 -5.27 -6.92
C GLU A 336 -18.16 -4.04 -6.21
N VAL A 337 -17.15 -3.40 -6.80
CA VAL A 337 -16.56 -2.14 -6.32
C VAL A 337 -16.45 -1.14 -7.49
N PRO A 338 -16.84 0.13 -7.29
CA PRO A 338 -16.79 1.15 -8.34
C PRO A 338 -15.37 1.36 -8.91
N VAL A 339 -15.27 1.34 -10.25
CA VAL A 339 -14.03 1.68 -10.97
C VAL A 339 -13.97 3.21 -11.15
N MET A 340 -13.31 3.91 -10.23
CA MET A 340 -13.44 5.37 -10.04
C MET A 340 -13.24 6.25 -11.28
N TYR A 341 -12.36 5.89 -12.21
CA TYR A 341 -12.15 6.69 -13.44
C TYR A 341 -13.23 6.47 -14.52
N ARG A 342 -14.19 5.56 -14.29
CA ARG A 342 -15.35 5.27 -15.16
C ARG A 342 -16.69 5.52 -14.47
N VAL A 343 -16.66 6.05 -13.25
CA VAL A 343 -17.84 6.22 -12.41
C VAL A 343 -18.16 7.69 -12.34
N ASP A 344 -19.43 8.02 -12.60
CA ASP A 344 -19.96 9.35 -12.35
C ASP A 344 -20.22 9.52 -10.84
N PRO A 345 -19.54 10.46 -10.15
CA PRO A 345 -19.77 10.70 -8.73
C PRO A 345 -21.16 11.30 -8.43
N PHE A 346 -21.89 11.79 -9.43
CA PHE A 346 -23.18 12.47 -9.25
C PHE A 346 -24.40 11.63 -9.65
N SER A 347 -24.19 10.40 -10.13
CA SER A 347 -25.27 9.54 -10.64
C SER A 347 -26.18 8.93 -9.57
N GLY A 348 -25.78 8.98 -8.29
CA GLY A 348 -26.43 8.26 -7.19
C GLY A 348 -26.93 9.16 -6.06
N SER A 349 -27.35 8.54 -4.96
CA SER A 349 -27.81 9.28 -3.78
C SER A 349 -26.66 10.05 -3.11
N ILE A 350 -26.97 11.19 -2.49
CA ILE A 350 -25.96 12.02 -1.83
C ILE A 350 -25.22 11.23 -0.74
N ILE A 351 -25.95 10.44 0.05
CA ILE A 351 -25.40 9.76 1.25
C ILE A 351 -24.72 8.45 0.88
N ASP A 352 -25.30 7.67 -0.03
CA ASP A 352 -24.80 6.34 -0.34
C ASP A 352 -23.73 6.38 -1.44
N TRP A 353 -23.75 7.38 -2.32
CA TRP A 353 -22.88 7.43 -3.50
C TRP A 353 -21.98 8.67 -3.53
N THR A 354 -22.55 9.86 -3.70
CA THR A 354 -21.80 11.08 -4.01
C THR A 354 -20.85 11.48 -2.88
N LEU A 355 -21.33 11.53 -1.64
CA LEU A 355 -20.51 11.94 -0.50
C LEU A 355 -19.34 10.97 -0.24
N PRO A 356 -19.54 9.62 -0.22
CA PRO A 356 -18.44 8.67 -0.13
C PRO A 356 -17.37 8.85 -1.22
N LEU A 357 -17.79 9.02 -2.48
CA LEU A 357 -16.89 9.17 -3.61
C LEU A 357 -16.08 10.47 -3.54
N ILE A 358 -16.74 11.59 -3.23
CA ILE A 358 -16.08 12.89 -3.01
C ILE A 358 -15.09 12.80 -1.84
N PHE A 359 -15.46 12.14 -0.74
CA PHE A 359 -14.58 11.95 0.41
C PHE A 359 -13.29 11.23 0.03
N VAL A 360 -13.38 10.14 -0.76
CA VAL A 360 -12.20 9.42 -1.26
C VAL A 360 -11.32 10.33 -2.12
N GLU A 361 -11.92 11.12 -3.01
CA GLU A 361 -11.17 12.05 -3.88
C GLU A 361 -10.45 13.14 -3.07
N ILE A 362 -11.08 13.69 -2.03
CA ILE A 362 -10.45 14.67 -1.11
C ILE A 362 -9.26 14.04 -0.37
N VAL A 363 -9.41 12.80 0.10
CA VAL A 363 -8.32 12.06 0.74
C VAL A 363 -7.16 11.85 -0.24
N LEU A 364 -7.44 11.47 -1.49
CA LEU A 364 -6.42 11.31 -2.52
C LEU A 364 -5.73 12.65 -2.86
N LEU A 365 -6.47 13.76 -2.96
CA LEU A 365 -5.89 15.09 -3.14
C LEU A 365 -4.92 15.43 -2.00
N SER A 366 -5.34 15.23 -0.76
CA SER A 366 -4.50 15.49 0.41
C SER A 366 -3.23 14.62 0.43
N SER A 367 -3.36 13.36 0.01
CA SER A 367 -2.28 12.39 -0.11
C SER A 367 -1.24 12.83 -1.16
N VAL A 368 -1.69 13.23 -2.34
CA VAL A 368 -0.84 13.72 -3.43
C VAL A 368 -0.08 14.99 -3.02
N ILE A 369 -0.76 15.93 -2.33
CA ILE A 369 -0.12 17.14 -1.82
C ILE A 369 0.91 16.81 -0.74
N ALA A 370 0.57 15.94 0.20
CA ALA A 370 1.47 15.53 1.28
C ALA A 370 2.73 14.84 0.72
N TYR A 371 2.57 13.95 -0.27
CA TYR A 371 3.67 13.28 -0.94
C TYR A 371 4.64 14.29 -1.58
N ASP A 372 4.12 15.20 -2.41
CA ASP A 372 4.95 16.23 -3.07
C ASP A 372 5.60 17.16 -2.03
N TRP A 373 4.86 17.57 -1.01
CA TRP A 373 5.40 18.44 0.03
C TRP A 373 6.60 17.83 0.76
N VAL A 374 6.52 16.55 1.15
CA VAL A 374 7.65 15.87 1.81
C VAL A 374 8.84 15.78 0.88
N GLU A 375 8.63 15.39 -0.37
CA GLU A 375 9.72 15.24 -1.31
C GLU A 375 10.36 16.61 -1.66
N LYS A 376 9.59 17.71 -1.62
CA LYS A 376 10.13 19.08 -1.72
C LYS A 376 10.98 19.44 -0.49
N GLN A 377 10.51 19.12 0.72
CA GLN A 377 11.29 19.38 1.93
C GLN A 377 12.61 18.61 1.97
N ARG A 378 12.64 17.40 1.41
CA ARG A 378 13.87 16.62 1.29
C ARG A 378 14.88 17.27 0.35
N LEU A 379 14.42 17.80 -0.78
CA LEU A 379 15.24 18.56 -1.72
C LEU A 379 15.85 19.80 -1.04
N VAL A 380 15.04 20.60 -0.34
CA VAL A 380 15.50 21.81 0.37
C VAL A 380 16.58 21.48 1.41
N ARG A 381 16.50 20.31 2.03
CA ARG A 381 17.46 19.84 3.04
C ARG A 381 18.68 19.10 2.46
N GLY A 382 18.79 19.01 1.13
CA GLY A 382 19.89 18.31 0.45
C GLY A 382 19.95 16.82 0.77
N LEU A 383 18.79 16.18 1.02
CA LEU A 383 18.71 14.75 1.32
C LEU A 383 18.65 13.94 0.03
N GLU A 384 19.24 12.74 0.05
CA GLU A 384 19.21 11.80 -1.07
C GLU A 384 17.78 11.41 -1.47
N ASP A 385 17.61 11.08 -2.75
CA ASP A 385 16.38 10.52 -3.29
C ASP A 385 16.07 9.17 -2.62
N HIS A 386 14.82 8.96 -2.23
CA HIS A 386 14.39 7.75 -1.51
C HIS A 386 13.56 6.79 -2.34
N ARG A 387 12.77 7.32 -3.27
CA ARG A 387 11.81 6.52 -4.03
C ARG A 387 12.33 6.20 -5.43
N GLY A 388 13.24 7.03 -5.95
CA GLY A 388 13.76 6.85 -7.29
C GLY A 388 12.66 6.96 -8.34
N ALA A 389 12.99 6.56 -9.58
CA ALA A 389 12.05 6.59 -10.68
C ALA A 389 10.88 5.62 -10.48
N ILE A 390 11.14 4.39 -10.01
CA ILE A 390 10.11 3.35 -9.86
C ILE A 390 9.06 3.78 -8.83
N GLY A 391 9.48 4.32 -7.68
CA GLY A 391 8.53 4.73 -6.65
C GLY A 391 7.63 5.89 -7.09
N ARG A 392 8.15 6.86 -7.86
CA ARG A 392 7.34 7.95 -8.43
C ARG A 392 6.37 7.46 -9.50
N ALA A 393 6.83 6.57 -10.37
CA ALA A 393 5.98 5.96 -11.40
C ALA A 393 4.84 5.15 -10.78
N ALA A 394 5.14 4.31 -9.79
CA ALA A 394 4.15 3.56 -9.03
C ALA A 394 3.14 4.51 -8.35
N TRP A 395 3.62 5.57 -7.71
CA TRP A 395 2.76 6.57 -7.06
C TRP A 395 1.71 7.16 -8.00
N VAL A 396 2.11 7.61 -9.20
CA VAL A 396 1.17 8.22 -10.16
C VAL A 396 0.16 7.22 -10.69
N VAL A 397 0.58 6.00 -11.00
CA VAL A 397 -0.33 4.96 -11.48
C VAL A 397 -1.37 4.62 -10.41
N LEU A 398 -0.91 4.40 -9.18
CA LEU A 398 -1.75 3.98 -8.07
C LEU A 398 -2.71 5.10 -7.64
N ALA A 399 -2.27 6.35 -7.58
CA ALA A 399 -3.14 7.51 -7.34
C ALA A 399 -4.09 7.77 -8.52
N GLY A 400 -3.63 7.60 -9.77
CA GLY A 400 -4.42 7.82 -10.97
C GLY A 400 -5.57 6.84 -11.13
N VAL A 401 -5.31 5.54 -10.94
CA VAL A 401 -6.34 4.48 -11.03
C VAL A 401 -7.36 4.59 -9.88
N THR A 402 -6.95 5.14 -8.72
CA THR A 402 -7.87 5.29 -7.59
C THR A 402 -8.73 6.54 -7.61
N SER A 403 -8.33 7.56 -8.35
CA SER A 403 -8.98 8.87 -8.43
C SER A 403 -10.20 8.88 -9.35
N ILE A 404 -11.15 9.76 -9.04
CA ILE A 404 -12.31 10.10 -9.88
C ILE A 404 -11.94 11.27 -10.83
N GLY A 405 -10.71 11.80 -10.78
CA GLY A 405 -10.17 12.67 -11.81
C GLY A 405 -9.13 13.68 -11.30
N PHE A 406 -9.52 14.57 -10.38
CA PHE A 406 -8.70 15.71 -9.98
C PHE A 406 -7.42 15.32 -9.23
N ALA A 407 -7.50 14.36 -8.32
CA ALA A 407 -6.33 13.86 -7.61
C ALA A 407 -5.34 13.19 -8.58
N GLY A 408 -5.85 12.43 -9.56
CA GLY A 408 -5.07 11.84 -10.64
C GLY A 408 -4.36 12.89 -11.48
N LEU A 409 -5.06 13.93 -11.93
CA LEU A 409 -4.46 15.04 -12.68
C LEU A 409 -3.37 15.76 -11.87
N LEU A 410 -3.64 16.04 -10.59
CA LEU A 410 -2.66 16.69 -9.72
C LEU A 410 -1.40 15.82 -9.54
N ALA A 411 -1.58 14.52 -9.34
CA ALA A 411 -0.48 13.56 -9.22
C ALA A 411 0.40 13.56 -10.48
N ILE A 412 -0.24 13.53 -11.66
CA ILE A 412 0.43 13.60 -12.96
C ILE A 412 1.25 14.88 -13.06
N VAL A 413 0.67 16.05 -12.79
CA VAL A 413 1.39 17.34 -12.92
C VAL A 413 2.60 17.40 -12.00
N LEU A 414 2.43 17.02 -10.73
CA LEU A 414 3.50 17.11 -9.74
C LEU A 414 4.64 16.13 -10.03
N VAL A 415 4.31 14.89 -10.39
CA VAL A 415 5.32 13.87 -10.68
C VAL A 415 5.95 14.06 -12.05
N PHE A 416 5.21 14.54 -13.06
CA PHE A 416 5.78 14.93 -14.35
C PHE A 416 6.84 16.01 -14.16
N ARG A 417 6.53 17.08 -13.40
CA ARG A 417 7.49 18.15 -13.07
C ARG A 417 8.74 17.60 -12.39
N ARG A 418 8.59 16.68 -11.45
CA ARG A 418 9.73 16.05 -10.76
C ARG A 418 10.53 15.14 -11.69
N GLY A 419 9.87 14.29 -12.46
CA GLY A 419 10.51 13.40 -13.43
C GLY A 419 11.32 14.21 -14.45
N TRP A 420 10.82 15.37 -14.85
CA TRP A 420 11.56 16.30 -15.69
C TRP A 420 12.82 16.85 -15.00
N ASN A 421 12.67 17.42 -13.80
CA ASN A 421 13.77 18.01 -13.04
C ASN A 421 14.88 17.00 -12.69
N TRP A 422 14.51 15.74 -12.46
CA TRP A 422 15.43 14.66 -12.15
C TRP A 422 15.94 13.91 -13.39
N THR A 423 15.56 14.33 -14.61
CA THR A 423 15.90 13.64 -15.86
C THR A 423 15.55 12.14 -15.82
N GLN A 424 14.31 11.83 -15.42
CA GLN A 424 13.77 10.47 -15.31
C GLN A 424 12.70 10.23 -16.39
N PRO A 425 13.08 9.85 -17.63
CA PRO A 425 12.14 9.65 -18.74
C PRO A 425 11.02 8.65 -18.45
N ALA A 426 11.32 7.58 -17.72
CA ALA A 426 10.33 6.58 -17.35
C ALA A 426 9.19 7.18 -16.51
N VAL A 427 9.50 8.10 -15.59
CA VAL A 427 8.50 8.75 -14.72
C VAL A 427 7.62 9.68 -15.52
N VAL A 428 8.21 10.45 -16.42
CA VAL A 428 7.50 11.37 -17.32
C VAL A 428 6.59 10.60 -18.26
N LEU A 429 7.10 9.51 -18.86
CA LEU A 429 6.32 8.57 -19.66
C LEU A 429 5.12 8.04 -18.86
N THR A 430 5.35 7.46 -17.69
CA THR A 430 4.25 6.88 -16.88
C THR A 430 3.20 7.93 -16.52
N SER A 431 3.62 9.15 -16.18
CA SER A 431 2.70 10.25 -15.88
C SER A 431 1.86 10.63 -17.11
N TRP A 432 2.49 10.66 -18.29
CA TRP A 432 1.81 10.93 -19.56
C TRP A 432 0.83 9.83 -19.96
N LEU A 433 1.19 8.56 -19.73
CA LEU A 433 0.32 7.41 -19.99
C LEU A 433 -0.95 7.42 -19.12
N MET A 434 -0.89 7.98 -17.92
CA MET A 434 -2.05 8.10 -17.02
C MET A 434 -2.95 9.29 -17.34
N LEU A 435 -2.52 10.22 -18.20
CA LEU A 435 -3.29 11.42 -18.54
C LEU A 435 -4.69 11.11 -19.11
N PRO A 436 -4.86 10.17 -20.06
CA PRO A 436 -6.19 9.85 -20.58
C PRO A 436 -7.16 9.35 -19.52
N VAL A 437 -6.67 8.56 -18.55
CA VAL A 437 -7.47 8.00 -17.45
C VAL A 437 -7.93 9.10 -16.49
N ALA A 438 -7.03 10.02 -16.14
CA ALA A 438 -7.40 11.14 -15.28
C ALA A 438 -8.37 12.11 -15.97
N LEU A 439 -8.17 12.39 -17.27
CA LEU A 439 -9.06 13.24 -18.05
C LEU A 439 -10.45 12.61 -18.22
N SER A 440 -10.56 11.30 -18.43
CA SER A 440 -11.86 10.64 -18.53
C SER A 440 -12.66 10.77 -17.22
N GLY A 441 -12.01 10.65 -16.06
CA GLY A 441 -12.66 10.88 -14.77
C GLY A 441 -13.14 12.33 -14.61
N VAL A 442 -12.29 13.31 -14.93
CA VAL A 442 -12.64 14.74 -14.84
C VAL A 442 -13.80 15.13 -15.74
N MET A 443 -14.01 14.44 -16.87
CA MET A 443 -15.15 14.74 -17.75
C MET A 443 -16.50 14.64 -17.04
N TYR A 444 -16.68 13.70 -16.10
CA TYR A 444 -17.94 13.62 -15.34
C TYR A 444 -18.18 14.87 -14.48
N TRP A 445 -17.11 15.50 -13.97
CA TRP A 445 -17.22 16.72 -13.18
C TRP A 445 -17.54 17.96 -14.01
N CYS A 446 -17.06 18.01 -15.26
CA CYS A 446 -17.19 19.19 -16.10
C CYS A 446 -18.38 19.13 -17.06
N MET A 447 -18.66 17.96 -17.63
CA MET A 447 -19.63 17.79 -18.71
C MET A 447 -21.04 17.53 -18.19
N GLU A 448 -21.17 16.73 -17.11
CA GLU A 448 -22.47 16.40 -16.53
C GLU A 448 -23.24 17.64 -16.03
N PRO A 449 -22.61 18.60 -15.31
CA PRO A 449 -23.32 19.81 -14.88
C PRO A 449 -23.78 20.71 -16.02
N ILE A 450 -23.22 20.54 -17.22
CA ILE A 450 -23.53 21.33 -18.43
C ILE A 450 -24.44 20.52 -19.38
N GLY A 451 -24.76 19.26 -19.05
CA GLY A 451 -25.62 18.38 -19.85
C GLY A 451 -24.95 17.84 -21.12
N LEU A 452 -23.62 17.78 -21.15
CA LEU A 452 -22.85 17.24 -22.29
C LEU A 452 -22.39 15.81 -22.00
N SER A 453 -22.33 14.97 -23.03
CA SER A 453 -21.82 13.59 -22.90
C SER A 453 -20.32 13.57 -22.63
N SER A 454 -19.87 12.77 -21.67
CA SER A 454 -18.45 12.52 -21.41
C SER A 454 -17.76 11.89 -22.62
N LEU A 455 -16.59 12.40 -23.01
CA LEU A 455 -15.75 11.81 -24.06
C LEU A 455 -15.14 10.49 -23.59
N GLY A 456 -15.03 9.52 -24.51
CA GLY A 456 -14.44 8.22 -24.23
C GLY A 456 -12.92 8.27 -24.00
N LEU A 457 -12.41 7.35 -23.17
CA LEU A 457 -10.98 7.19 -22.89
C LEU A 457 -10.13 7.07 -24.16
N HIS A 458 -10.66 6.41 -25.20
CA HIS A 458 -9.98 6.20 -26.48
C HIS A 458 -9.70 7.52 -27.22
N ILE A 459 -10.53 8.56 -27.05
CA ILE A 459 -10.33 9.88 -27.65
C ILE A 459 -9.14 10.58 -26.98
N PHE A 460 -9.11 10.59 -25.64
CA PHE A 460 -7.99 11.16 -24.89
C PHE A 460 -6.67 10.41 -25.12
N ALA A 461 -6.72 9.08 -25.23
CA ALA A 461 -5.55 8.28 -25.52
C ALA A 461 -5.03 8.54 -26.95
N THR A 462 -5.91 8.64 -27.94
CA THR A 462 -5.54 8.96 -29.33
C THR A 462 -4.91 10.35 -29.42
N THR A 463 -5.53 11.36 -28.81
CA THR A 463 -5.01 12.73 -28.80
C THR A 463 -3.66 12.85 -28.09
N ALA A 464 -3.51 12.24 -26.91
CA ALA A 464 -2.23 12.20 -26.19
C ALA A 464 -1.15 11.44 -26.98
N GLY A 465 -1.52 10.36 -27.68
CA GLY A 465 -0.61 9.62 -28.55
C GLY A 465 -0.12 10.44 -29.73
N ILE A 466 -1.01 11.21 -30.38
CA ILE A 466 -0.63 12.14 -31.46
C ILE A 466 0.30 13.24 -30.95
N VAL A 467 -0.01 13.83 -29.79
CA VAL A 467 0.88 14.83 -29.15
C VAL A 467 2.26 14.23 -28.85
N SER A 468 2.33 12.94 -28.52
CA SER A 468 3.59 12.24 -28.28
C SER A 468 4.47 12.14 -29.53
N ILE A 469 3.88 12.12 -30.73
CA ILE A 469 4.64 12.19 -32.00
C ILE A 469 5.36 13.53 -32.10
N GLY A 470 4.70 14.63 -31.74
CA GLY A 470 5.32 15.95 -31.65
C GLY A 470 6.51 15.97 -30.68
N PHE A 471 6.37 15.29 -29.54
CA PHE A 471 7.45 15.14 -28.56
C PHE A 471 8.64 14.29 -29.09
N VAL A 472 8.36 13.26 -29.89
CA VAL A 472 9.39 12.48 -30.60
C VAL A 472 10.13 13.35 -31.61
N ILE A 473 9.41 14.14 -32.41
CA ILE A 473 10.01 15.06 -33.38
C ILE A 473 10.94 16.06 -32.68
N TRP A 474 10.48 16.66 -31.58
CA TRP A 474 11.30 17.55 -30.75
C TRP A 474 12.54 16.84 -30.17
N SER A 475 12.38 15.60 -29.69
CA SER A 475 13.48 14.82 -29.11
C SER A 475 14.56 14.49 -30.15
N VAL A 476 14.17 14.21 -31.39
CA VAL A 476 15.10 13.98 -32.52
C VAL A 476 15.78 15.29 -32.90
N ALA A 477 15.03 16.39 -33.02
CA ALA A 477 15.56 17.69 -33.43
C ALA A 477 16.54 18.30 -32.41
N SER A 478 16.35 18.01 -31.12
CA SER A 478 17.19 18.50 -30.02
C SER A 478 18.32 17.55 -29.60
N ASP A 479 18.50 16.43 -30.31
CA ASP A 479 19.46 15.36 -30.00
C ASP A 479 19.33 14.82 -28.55
N SER A 480 18.11 14.86 -28.01
CA SER A 480 17.84 14.48 -26.62
C SER A 480 17.54 12.97 -26.54
N GLY A 481 18.54 12.14 -26.79
CA GLY A 481 18.39 10.68 -26.88
C GLY A 481 17.85 10.00 -25.62
N VAL A 482 17.92 10.68 -24.47
CA VAL A 482 17.36 10.24 -23.18
C VAL A 482 15.82 10.23 -23.22
N TRP A 483 15.19 11.16 -23.93
CA TRP A 483 13.73 11.32 -24.00
C TRP A 483 13.09 10.62 -25.20
N LEU A 484 13.87 10.32 -26.24
CA LEU A 484 13.38 9.68 -27.46
C LEU A 484 12.65 8.36 -27.16
N ALA A 485 13.25 7.52 -26.32
CA ALA A 485 12.68 6.22 -25.99
C ALA A 485 11.34 6.35 -25.25
N SER A 486 11.21 7.31 -24.33
CA SER A 486 9.92 7.58 -23.67
C SER A 486 8.87 8.08 -24.64
N GLY A 487 9.22 9.00 -25.55
CA GLY A 487 8.27 9.50 -26.55
C GLY A 487 7.76 8.37 -27.47
N LEU A 488 8.67 7.51 -27.93
CA LEU A 488 8.30 6.38 -28.78
C LEU A 488 7.41 5.39 -28.04
N TRP A 489 7.74 5.00 -26.80
CA TRP A 489 6.86 4.14 -26.02
C TRP A 489 5.49 4.79 -25.75
N ALA A 490 5.43 6.09 -25.50
CA ALA A 490 4.17 6.81 -25.35
C ALA A 490 3.28 6.68 -26.59
N VAL A 491 3.85 6.86 -27.79
CA VAL A 491 3.12 6.71 -29.06
C VAL A 491 2.49 5.31 -29.17
N HIS A 492 3.25 4.25 -28.93
CA HIS A 492 2.73 2.88 -29.08
C HIS A 492 1.70 2.53 -28.01
N ILE A 493 2.01 2.81 -26.73
CA ILE A 493 1.15 2.43 -25.61
C ILE A 493 -0.16 3.23 -25.62
N LEU A 494 -0.17 4.46 -26.15
CA LEU A 494 -1.39 5.26 -26.26
C LEU A 494 -2.19 4.94 -27.53
N LEU A 495 -1.55 4.90 -28.70
CA LEU A 495 -2.28 4.75 -29.97
C LEU A 495 -2.78 3.33 -30.21
N LEU A 496 -2.00 2.29 -29.88
CA LEU A 496 -2.39 0.91 -30.20
C LEU A 496 -3.65 0.46 -29.44
N PRO A 497 -3.75 0.62 -28.11
CA PRO A 497 -4.97 0.29 -27.39
C PRO A 497 -6.13 1.22 -27.74
N ALA A 498 -5.86 2.51 -28.00
CA ALA A 498 -6.91 3.47 -28.36
C ALA A 498 -7.60 3.12 -29.69
N GLY A 499 -6.87 2.55 -30.65
CA GLY A 499 -7.43 2.10 -31.93
C GLY A 499 -8.59 1.13 -31.78
N PHE A 500 -8.50 0.20 -30.82
CA PHE A 500 -9.58 -0.75 -30.55
C PHE A 500 -10.81 -0.09 -29.91
N GLY A 501 -10.64 1.05 -29.24
CA GLY A 501 -11.75 1.80 -28.65
C GLY A 501 -12.62 2.55 -29.65
N TRP A 502 -12.19 2.67 -30.91
CA TRP A 502 -12.98 3.29 -32.00
C TRP A 502 -13.91 2.30 -32.70
N GLU A 503 -13.92 1.03 -32.31
CA GLU A 503 -14.76 -0.04 -32.87
C GLU A 503 -14.64 -0.21 -34.40
N ASN A 504 -13.56 0.31 -35.00
CA ASN A 504 -13.31 0.27 -36.43
C ASN A 504 -11.88 -0.18 -36.71
N LEU A 505 -11.76 -1.34 -37.35
CA LEU A 505 -10.49 -1.99 -37.63
C LEU A 505 -9.61 -1.17 -38.61
N ALA A 506 -10.20 -0.30 -39.44
CA ALA A 506 -9.46 0.63 -40.29
C ALA A 506 -8.66 1.65 -39.45
N VAL A 507 -9.23 2.13 -38.34
CA VAL A 507 -8.56 3.07 -37.45
C VAL A 507 -7.35 2.40 -36.79
N VAL A 508 -7.49 1.13 -36.38
CA VAL A 508 -6.38 0.33 -35.85
C VAL A 508 -5.23 0.23 -36.86
N ALA A 509 -5.53 -0.08 -38.13
CA ALA A 509 -4.52 -0.17 -39.18
C ALA A 509 -3.81 1.17 -39.43
N VAL A 510 -4.55 2.28 -39.47
CA VAL A 510 -3.98 3.63 -39.63
C VAL A 510 -3.08 3.99 -38.45
N LEU A 511 -3.51 3.75 -37.21
CA LEU A 511 -2.71 4.03 -36.02
C LEU A 511 -1.43 3.17 -35.96
N LEU A 512 -1.49 1.92 -36.42
CA LEU A 512 -0.29 1.07 -36.58
C LEU A 512 0.68 1.64 -37.61
N ILE A 513 0.19 2.15 -38.75
CA ILE A 513 1.03 2.83 -39.75
C ILE A 513 1.65 4.10 -39.16
N VAL A 514 0.91 4.85 -38.34
CA VAL A 514 1.43 6.05 -37.67
C VAL A 514 2.52 5.69 -36.65
N CYS A 515 2.32 4.63 -35.84
CA CYS A 515 3.36 4.09 -34.94
C CYS A 515 4.60 3.68 -35.75
N SER A 516 4.40 2.91 -36.82
CA SER A 516 5.45 2.46 -37.74
C SER A 516 6.25 3.62 -38.31
N ALA A 517 5.57 4.65 -38.85
CA ALA A 517 6.22 5.84 -39.39
C ALA A 517 7.07 6.54 -38.32
N THR A 518 6.50 6.72 -37.13
CA THR A 518 7.15 7.45 -36.04
C THR A 518 8.40 6.72 -35.54
N SER A 519 8.33 5.40 -35.33
CA SER A 519 9.44 4.59 -34.83
C SER A 519 10.51 4.31 -35.90
N TRP A 520 10.10 4.07 -37.15
CA TRP A 520 11.03 3.77 -38.24
C TRP A 520 11.82 5.01 -38.65
N VAL A 521 11.15 6.13 -38.91
CA VAL A 521 11.79 7.38 -39.35
C VAL A 521 12.73 7.90 -38.25
N SER A 522 12.26 7.97 -37.00
CA SER A 522 13.11 8.40 -35.88
C SER A 522 14.28 7.44 -35.63
N GLY A 523 14.08 6.13 -35.81
CA GLY A 523 15.12 5.12 -35.70
C GLY A 523 16.23 5.27 -36.76
N ILE A 524 15.89 5.68 -37.98
CA ILE A 524 16.88 6.00 -39.02
C ILE A 524 17.63 7.28 -38.67
N LEU A 525 16.91 8.36 -38.34
CA LEU A 525 17.51 9.66 -38.05
C LEU A 525 18.47 9.63 -36.86
N VAL A 526 18.17 8.83 -35.83
CA VAL A 526 18.99 8.69 -34.61
C VAL A 526 19.89 7.44 -34.65
N MET A 527 19.98 6.76 -35.79
CA MET A 527 20.90 5.63 -36.00
C MET A 527 20.67 4.44 -35.04
N ARG A 528 19.45 4.27 -34.53
CA ARG A 528 19.12 3.21 -33.56
C ARG A 528 18.46 2.02 -34.25
N LYS A 529 19.16 0.88 -34.28
CA LYS A 529 18.65 -0.37 -34.87
C LYS A 529 17.33 -0.83 -34.25
N SER A 530 17.20 -0.77 -32.92
CA SER A 530 16.02 -1.29 -32.21
C SER A 530 14.72 -0.64 -32.67
N TRP A 531 14.70 0.68 -32.86
CA TRP A 531 13.48 1.39 -33.27
C TRP A 531 13.11 1.17 -34.74
N ARG A 532 14.10 0.93 -35.61
CA ARG A 532 13.85 0.49 -37.00
C ARG A 532 13.16 -0.86 -37.06
N VAL A 533 13.51 -1.78 -36.15
CA VAL A 533 12.87 -3.10 -36.05
C VAL A 533 11.42 -2.96 -35.59
N PHE A 534 11.15 -2.15 -34.55
CA PHE A 534 9.77 -1.87 -34.12
C PHE A 534 8.93 -1.25 -35.25
N GLY A 535 9.47 -0.29 -35.99
CA GLY A 535 8.77 0.30 -37.13
C GLY A 535 8.42 -0.70 -38.22
N ALA A 536 9.33 -1.61 -38.57
CA ALA A 536 9.04 -2.68 -39.52
C ALA A 536 7.98 -3.67 -38.98
N LEU A 537 8.02 -4.00 -37.68
CA LEU A 537 7.02 -4.87 -37.04
C LEU A 537 5.63 -4.24 -37.04
N ASP A 538 5.51 -2.95 -36.72
CA ASP A 538 4.24 -2.23 -36.72
C ASP A 538 3.61 -2.20 -38.13
N MET A 539 4.44 -2.06 -39.18
CA MET A 539 3.97 -2.15 -40.57
C MET A 539 3.40 -3.54 -40.88
N ILE A 540 4.10 -4.61 -40.49
CA ILE A 540 3.62 -5.98 -40.69
C ILE A 540 2.30 -6.18 -39.95
N LEU A 541 2.19 -5.71 -38.70
CA LEU A 541 0.95 -5.75 -37.93
C LEU A 541 -0.18 -4.98 -38.61
N ALA A 542 0.08 -3.80 -39.19
CA ALA A 542 -0.92 -3.05 -39.94
C ALA A 542 -1.46 -3.86 -41.14
N TRP A 543 -0.58 -4.58 -41.84
CA TRP A 543 -0.97 -5.46 -42.95
C TRP A 543 -1.77 -6.68 -42.48
N VAL A 544 -1.43 -7.27 -41.33
CA VAL A 544 -2.24 -8.34 -40.73
C VAL A 544 -3.65 -7.85 -40.43
N VAL A 545 -3.78 -6.66 -39.82
CA VAL A 545 -5.07 -6.03 -39.55
C VAL A 545 -5.84 -5.78 -40.85
N ALA A 546 -5.17 -5.28 -41.90
CA ALA A 546 -5.79 -5.07 -43.22
C ALA A 546 -6.27 -6.37 -43.88
N MET A 547 -5.52 -7.48 -43.75
CA MET A 547 -5.97 -8.79 -44.24
C MET A 547 -7.21 -9.30 -43.49
N ILE A 548 -7.27 -9.10 -42.17
CA ILE A 548 -8.46 -9.43 -41.37
C ILE A 548 -9.65 -8.60 -41.84
N MET A 549 -9.47 -7.29 -42.06
CA MET A 549 -10.52 -6.43 -42.60
C MET A 549 -11.05 -6.93 -43.95
N LEU A 550 -10.16 -7.37 -44.84
CA LEU A 550 -10.52 -7.95 -46.14
C LEU A 550 -11.36 -9.23 -45.96
N SER A 551 -11.00 -10.08 -44.99
CA SER A 551 -11.75 -11.32 -44.71
C SER A 551 -13.18 -11.08 -44.18
N ILE A 552 -13.42 -9.96 -43.50
CA ILE A 552 -14.71 -9.59 -42.93
C ILE A 552 -15.57 -8.81 -43.96
N GLY A 553 -15.02 -8.53 -45.15
CA GLY A 553 -15.73 -7.81 -46.22
C GLY A 553 -15.75 -6.29 -46.04
N THR A 554 -14.71 -5.73 -45.39
CA THR A 554 -14.59 -4.26 -45.25
C THR A 554 -14.45 -3.59 -46.62
N GLY A 555 -15.00 -2.38 -46.77
CA GLY A 555 -15.03 -1.66 -48.05
C GLY A 555 -13.66 -1.47 -48.72
N ILE A 556 -13.64 -1.59 -50.05
CA ILE A 556 -12.43 -1.51 -50.91
C ILE A 556 -11.67 -0.19 -50.70
N GLU A 557 -12.38 0.91 -50.41
CA GLU A 557 -11.81 2.23 -50.16
C GLU A 557 -10.82 2.23 -48.98
N ALA A 558 -11.16 1.56 -47.88
CA ALA A 558 -10.29 1.48 -46.70
C ALA A 558 -9.01 0.68 -47.00
N MET A 559 -9.12 -0.40 -47.78
CA MET A 559 -7.96 -1.19 -48.22
C MET A 559 -7.03 -0.38 -49.11
N LEU A 560 -7.60 0.38 -50.06
CA LEU A 560 -6.83 1.25 -50.95
C LEU A 560 -6.08 2.34 -50.15
N ALA A 561 -6.73 2.95 -49.16
CA ALA A 561 -6.11 3.94 -48.31
C ALA A 561 -4.91 3.38 -47.52
N ILE A 562 -5.03 2.17 -46.95
CA ILE A 562 -3.94 1.48 -46.25
C ILE A 562 -2.78 1.15 -47.20
N LEU A 563 -3.09 0.69 -48.42
CA LEU A 563 -2.06 0.38 -49.43
C LEU A 563 -1.27 1.63 -49.86
N ILE A 564 -1.97 2.75 -50.10
CA ILE A 564 -1.35 4.03 -50.44
C ILE A 564 -0.47 4.50 -49.28
N ALA A 565 -0.99 4.49 -48.04
CA ALA A 565 -0.26 4.93 -46.86
C ALA A 565 1.01 4.08 -46.63
N SER A 566 0.92 2.76 -46.78
CA SER A 566 2.08 1.87 -46.64
C SER A 566 3.12 2.08 -47.75
N SER A 567 2.71 2.29 -49.00
CA SER A 567 3.60 2.62 -50.11
C SER A 567 4.37 3.92 -49.88
N VAL A 568 3.68 4.97 -49.44
CA VAL A 568 4.30 6.26 -49.08
C VAL A 568 5.33 6.08 -47.97
N LEU A 569 4.97 5.36 -46.90
CA LEU A 569 5.88 5.12 -45.78
C LEU A 569 7.14 4.33 -46.20
N LEU A 570 6.98 3.25 -46.98
CA LEU A 570 8.13 2.49 -47.49
C LEU A 570 9.01 3.32 -48.42
N GLY A 571 8.42 4.19 -49.25
CA GLY A 571 9.16 5.15 -50.07
C GLY A 571 10.02 6.10 -49.22
N ILE A 572 9.45 6.69 -48.16
CA ILE A 572 10.18 7.57 -47.22
C ILE A 572 11.32 6.82 -46.55
N VAL A 573 11.05 5.63 -46.01
CA VAL A 573 12.05 4.79 -45.34
C VAL A 573 13.20 4.43 -46.28
N THR A 574 12.88 4.08 -47.52
CA THR A 574 13.89 3.70 -48.53
C THR A 574 14.78 4.89 -48.87
N TYR A 575 14.18 6.06 -49.09
CA TYR A 575 14.90 7.32 -49.32
C TYR A 575 15.83 7.68 -48.15
N LEU A 576 15.34 7.61 -46.92
CA LEU A 576 16.15 7.92 -45.73
C LEU A 576 17.28 6.92 -45.54
N ASN A 577 17.04 5.62 -45.74
CA ASN A 577 18.10 4.60 -45.65
C ASN A 577 19.22 4.84 -46.67
N GLN A 578 18.89 5.17 -47.92
CA GLN A 578 19.87 5.51 -48.95
C GLN A 578 20.65 6.78 -48.59
N THR A 579 19.96 7.79 -48.07
CA THR A 579 20.58 9.08 -47.69
C THR A 579 21.58 8.93 -46.54
N TYR A 580 21.26 8.09 -45.55
CA TYR A 580 22.08 7.89 -44.34
C TYR A 580 22.95 6.62 -44.37
N GLU A 581 23.00 5.88 -45.48
CA GLU A 581 23.65 4.57 -45.62
C GLU A 581 25.07 4.52 -45.05
N LYS A 582 25.92 5.47 -45.43
CA LYS A 582 27.33 5.55 -44.96
C LYS A 582 27.46 5.74 -43.45
N ARG A 583 26.51 6.43 -42.81
CA ARG A 583 26.50 6.59 -41.35
C ARG A 583 25.96 5.32 -40.68
N ILE A 584 25.03 4.61 -41.33
CA ILE A 584 24.38 3.41 -40.77
C ILE A 584 25.33 2.22 -40.74
N ILE A 585 26.25 2.13 -41.69
CA ILE A 585 27.24 1.04 -41.77
C ILE A 585 28.37 1.23 -40.74
N ASN A 586 28.64 2.48 -40.32
CA ASN A 586 29.79 2.85 -39.50
C ASN A 586 29.47 3.12 -38.01
N GLY A 587 28.21 3.08 -37.60
CA GLY A 587 27.75 3.26 -36.22
C GLY A 587 26.84 2.12 -35.79
#